data_AF-A0A4Q8QME0-F1
#
_entry.id   AF-A0A4Q8QME0-F1
#
_cell.length_a   1.000
_cell.length_b   1.000
_cell.length_c   1.000
_cell.angle_alpha   90.00
_cell.angle_beta   90.00
_cell.angle_gamma   90.00
#
_symmetry.space_group_name_H-M   'P 1'
#
loop_
_entity.id
_entity.type
_entity.pdbx_description
1 polymer ?
#
loop_
_entity_poly.entity_id
_entity_poly.type
_entity_poly.pdbx_seq_one_letter_code
_entity_poly.pdbx_strand_id
1 'polypeptide(L)'
;MTAWRPATHEIDPLLESVADTARATILPTASINMPPPSADGIRSQRLRDGRELRLKLSTHCLGQEQRGPRAVLVYALKGSVVVDNSTGYSVTGRAVLDVATRAFLDVLCQLKQVGPVTP
;
A
#
# COMPACT_ATOMS: atom_id res chain seq x y z
N MET A 1 -17.39 -5.55 -27.04
CA MET A 1 -15.97 -5.85 -26.75
C MET A 1 -15.30 -4.55 -26.32
N THR A 2 -14.97 -4.41 -25.04
CA THR A 2 -14.29 -3.21 -24.54
C THR A 2 -12.81 -3.34 -24.88
N ALA A 3 -12.33 -2.56 -25.86
CA ALA A 3 -10.92 -2.54 -26.22
C ALA A 3 -10.11 -2.11 -24.99
N TRP A 4 -9.08 -2.88 -24.63
CA TRP A 4 -8.12 -2.49 -23.60
C TRP A 4 -7.53 -1.13 -23.98
N ARG A 5 -7.64 -0.15 -23.07
CA ARG A 5 -7.05 1.17 -23.23
C ARG A 5 -5.95 1.32 -22.18
N PRO A 6 -4.77 1.81 -22.57
CA PRO A 6 -3.73 2.11 -21.61
C PRO A 6 -4.23 3.17 -20.62
N ALA A 7 -3.71 3.13 -19.40
CA ALA A 7 -3.99 4.15 -18.41
C ALA A 7 -3.59 5.51 -18.98
N THR A 8 -4.52 6.46 -18.97
CA THR A 8 -4.30 7.84 -19.47
C THR A 8 -3.58 8.71 -18.45
N HIS A 9 -3.29 8.19 -17.26
CA HIS A 9 -2.56 8.86 -16.20
C HIS A 9 -1.49 7.93 -15.65
N GLU A 10 -0.34 8.51 -15.32
CA GLU A 10 0.69 7.82 -14.57
C GLU A 10 0.20 7.61 -13.12
N ILE A 11 0.42 6.42 -12.57
CA ILE A 11 0.08 6.15 -11.17
C ILE A 11 1.02 6.98 -10.29
N ASP A 12 0.51 7.72 -9.31
CA ASP A 12 1.35 8.44 -8.36
C ASP A 12 2.37 7.48 -7.69
N PRO A 13 3.69 7.73 -7.81
CA PRO A 13 4.75 6.91 -7.19
C PRO A 13 4.52 6.63 -5.71
N LEU A 14 3.95 7.59 -4.98
CA LEU A 14 3.69 7.45 -3.55
C LEU A 14 2.55 6.47 -3.29
N LEU A 15 1.45 6.56 -4.04
CA LEU A 15 0.31 5.64 -3.90
C LEU A 15 0.71 4.21 -4.30
N GLU A 16 1.48 4.07 -5.37
CA GLU A 16 2.05 2.78 -5.81
C GLU A 16 2.85 2.14 -4.69
N SER A 17 3.80 2.88 -4.13
CA SER A 17 4.67 2.42 -3.06
C SER A 17 3.92 2.01 -1.77
N VAL A 18 2.86 2.74 -1.42
CA VAL A 18 2.00 2.40 -0.28
C VAL A 18 1.20 1.12 -0.55
N ALA A 19 0.66 0.97 -1.76
CA ALA A 19 -0.08 -0.24 -2.15
C ALA A 19 0.82 -1.48 -2.14
N ASP A 20 2.04 -1.38 -2.66
CA ASP A 20 3.00 -2.49 -2.62
C ASP A 20 3.43 -2.85 -1.21
N THR A 21 3.60 -1.86 -0.35
CA THR A 21 3.89 -2.11 1.07
C THR A 21 2.72 -2.80 1.76
N ALA A 22 1.48 -2.43 1.44
CA ALA A 22 0.29 -3.10 1.94
C ALA A 22 0.27 -4.58 1.53
N ARG A 23 0.55 -4.87 0.25
CA ARG A 23 0.65 -6.24 -0.26
C ARG A 23 1.71 -7.05 0.48
N ALA A 24 2.92 -6.50 0.59
CA ALA A 24 4.04 -7.14 1.27
C ALA A 24 3.80 -7.36 2.77
N THR A 25 2.95 -6.54 3.40
CA THR A 25 2.60 -6.69 4.82
C THR A 25 1.53 -7.77 5.02
N ILE A 26 0.53 -7.85 4.14
CA ILE A 26 -0.58 -8.82 4.24
C ILE A 26 -0.14 -10.22 3.82
N LEU A 27 0.61 -10.31 2.72
CA LEU A 27 1.17 -11.54 2.21
C LEU A 27 2.68 -11.36 2.07
N PRO A 28 3.46 -11.69 3.11
CA PRO A 28 4.91 -11.61 3.04
C PRO A 28 5.44 -12.61 2.01
N THR A 29 5.62 -12.15 0.77
CA THR A 29 6.42 -12.83 -0.25
C THR A 29 7.83 -12.29 -0.21
N ALA A 30 8.83 -13.08 -0.65
CA ALA A 30 10.18 -12.58 -0.83
C ALA A 30 10.14 -11.37 -1.79
N SER A 31 10.33 -10.16 -1.25
CA SER A 31 10.26 -8.93 -2.02
C SER A 31 11.58 -8.75 -2.76
N ILE A 32 11.57 -8.95 -4.08
CA ILE A 32 12.79 -8.94 -4.90
C ILE A 32 13.53 -7.60 -4.84
N ASN A 33 12.84 -6.49 -4.53
CA ASN A 33 13.42 -5.14 -4.48
C ASN A 33 12.89 -4.25 -3.34
N MET A 34 12.31 -4.84 -2.28
CA MET A 34 11.84 -4.06 -1.13
C MET A 34 12.68 -4.40 0.09
N PRO A 35 13.40 -3.43 0.68
CA PRO A 35 14.15 -3.68 1.89
C PRO A 35 13.20 -4.10 3.03
N PRO A 36 13.64 -5.01 3.92
CA PRO A 36 12.86 -5.36 5.10
C PRO A 36 12.63 -4.11 5.97
N PRO A 37 11.53 -4.07 6.73
CA PRO A 37 11.30 -2.96 7.66
C PRO A 37 12.37 -2.95 8.76
N SER A 38 12.63 -1.77 9.33
CA SER A 38 13.42 -1.62 10.54
C SER A 38 12.74 -2.32 11.74
N ALA A 39 13.47 -2.45 12.85
CA ALA A 39 12.92 -2.99 14.10
C ALA A 39 11.64 -2.25 14.56
N ASP A 40 11.52 -0.95 14.29
CA ASP A 40 10.35 -0.13 14.62
C ASP A 40 9.19 -0.25 13.62
N GLY A 41 9.32 -1.15 12.63
CA GLY A 41 8.34 -1.38 11.58
C GLY A 41 8.32 -0.30 10.49
N ILE A 42 9.35 0.55 10.42
CA ILE A 42 9.47 1.60 9.39
C ILE A 42 10.19 1.03 8.18
N ARG A 43 9.60 1.19 6.99
CA ARG A 43 10.26 0.91 5.71
C ARG A 43 10.78 2.21 5.12
N SER A 44 12.06 2.21 4.76
CA SER A 44 12.69 3.29 4.03
C SER A 44 12.98 2.83 2.61
N GLN A 45 12.56 3.60 1.61
CA GLN A 45 12.85 3.30 0.21
C GLN A 45 12.86 4.57 -0.63
N ARG A 46 13.41 4.47 -1.84
CA ARG A 46 13.38 5.54 -2.83
C ARG A 46 12.19 5.31 -3.75
N LEU A 47 11.36 6.34 -3.94
CA LEU A 47 10.29 6.32 -4.93
C LEU A 47 10.89 6.30 -6.35
N ARG A 48 10.09 5.89 -7.34
CA ARG A 48 10.55 5.85 -8.74
C ARG A 48 10.90 7.22 -9.32
N ASP A 49 10.36 8.29 -8.75
CA ASP A 49 10.68 9.69 -9.09
C ASP A 49 11.91 10.23 -8.35
N GLY A 50 12.56 9.40 -7.53
CA GLY A 50 13.80 9.73 -6.84
C GLY A 50 13.63 10.30 -5.43
N ARG A 51 12.41 10.60 -4.98
CA ARG A 51 12.14 11.08 -3.61
C ARG A 51 12.37 9.99 -2.57
N GLU A 52 12.74 10.38 -1.36
CA GLU A 52 12.89 9.47 -0.23
C GLU A 52 11.57 9.26 0.49
N LEU A 53 11.26 8.00 0.81
CA LEU A 53 10.06 7.60 1.51
C LEU A 53 10.41 6.90 2.82
N ARG A 54 9.77 7.33 3.91
CA ARG A 54 9.68 6.58 5.17
C ARG A 54 8.22 6.24 5.44
N LEU A 55 7.89 4.97 5.48
CA LEU A 55 6.52 4.47 5.60
C LEU A 55 6.41 3.51 6.77
N LYS A 56 5.43 3.75 7.64
CA LYS A 56 4.98 2.80 8.65
C LYS A 56 3.52 2.44 8.36
N LEU A 57 3.28 1.18 8.02
CA LEU A 57 1.95 0.69 7.68
C LEU A 57 1.57 -0.48 8.58
N SER A 58 0.35 -0.48 9.07
CA SER A 58 -0.26 -1.62 9.75
C SER A 58 -1.48 -2.10 8.98
N THR A 59 -1.70 -3.41 9.04
CA THR A 59 -2.83 -4.07 8.39
C THR A 59 -3.58 -4.90 9.40
N HIS A 60 -4.90 -4.80 9.42
CA HIS A 60 -5.76 -5.56 10.31
C HIS A 60 -6.80 -6.33 9.51
N CYS A 61 -6.85 -7.66 9.67
CA CYS A 61 -7.87 -8.48 9.04
C CYS A 61 -9.22 -8.19 9.69
N LEU A 62 -10.17 -7.65 8.92
CA LEU A 62 -11.54 -7.39 9.36
C LEU A 62 -12.40 -8.64 9.32
N GLY A 63 -12.03 -9.63 8.51
CA GLY A 63 -12.74 -10.90 8.38
C GLY A 63 -12.85 -11.37 6.95
N GLN A 64 -13.63 -12.44 6.77
CA GLN A 64 -13.95 -13.01 5.47
C GLN A 64 -15.33 -12.53 5.00
N GLU A 65 -15.43 -12.16 3.73
CA GLU A 65 -16.66 -11.75 3.04
C GLU A 65 -16.86 -12.61 1.78
N GLN A 66 -18.07 -12.57 1.21
CA GLN A 66 -18.35 -13.09 -0.13
C GLN A 66 -18.47 -11.94 -1.13
N ARG A 67 -17.74 -12.02 -2.25
CA ARG A 67 -17.86 -11.09 -3.39
C ARG A 67 -18.20 -11.87 -4.65
N GLY A 68 -19.50 -11.93 -4.96
CA GLY A 68 -20.02 -12.81 -6.01
C GLY A 68 -19.71 -14.28 -5.67
N PRO A 69 -19.04 -15.03 -6.56
CA PRO A 69 -18.67 -16.42 -6.26
C PRO A 69 -17.38 -16.58 -5.44
N ARG A 70 -16.70 -15.48 -5.06
CA ARG A 70 -15.37 -15.51 -4.43
C ARG A 70 -15.43 -15.20 -2.94
N ALA A 71 -14.89 -16.11 -2.14
CA ALA A 71 -14.58 -15.85 -0.74
C ALA A 71 -13.32 -14.96 -0.66
N VAL A 72 -13.41 -13.85 0.08
CA VAL A 72 -12.34 -12.87 0.19
C VAL A 72 -12.03 -12.53 1.64
N LEU A 73 -10.76 -12.30 1.96
CA LEU A 73 -10.34 -11.67 3.21
C LEU A 73 -10.22 -10.16 3.01
N VAL A 74 -10.68 -9.41 3.99
CA VAL A 74 -10.68 -7.96 3.95
C VAL A 74 -9.75 -7.42 5.02
N TYR A 75 -8.87 -6.51 4.62
CA TYR A 75 -7.91 -5.88 5.52
C TYR A 75 -8.14 -4.38 5.57
N ALA A 76 -8.20 -3.82 6.77
CA ALA A 76 -8.05 -2.38 6.96
C ALA A 76 -6.56 -2.01 6.93
N LEU A 77 -6.24 -0.91 6.26
CA LEU A 77 -4.90 -0.33 6.18
C LEU A 77 -4.88 0.98 6.96
N LYS A 78 -3.86 1.17 7.81
CA LYS A 78 -3.60 2.44 8.50
C LYS A 78 -2.10 2.68 8.59
N GLY A 79 -1.69 3.93 8.51
CA GLY A 79 -0.26 4.24 8.63
C GLY A 79 0.08 5.70 8.48
N SER A 80 1.39 5.93 8.43
CA SER A 80 1.97 7.25 8.24
C SER A 80 3.11 7.17 7.25
N VAL A 81 3.22 8.20 6.43
CA VAL A 81 4.28 8.38 5.43
C VAL A 81 4.97 9.71 5.69
N VAL A 82 6.28 9.74 5.51
CA VAL A 82 7.05 10.97 5.33
C VAL A 82 7.79 10.90 3.99
N VAL A 83 7.69 11.97 3.21
CA VAL A 83 8.40 12.13 1.93
C VAL A 83 9.46 13.22 2.08
N ASP A 84 10.69 12.94 1.63
CA ASP A 84 11.86 13.84 1.66
C ASP A 84 12.11 14.49 3.03
N ASN A 85 11.76 13.79 4.12
CA ASN A 85 11.77 14.31 5.49
C ASN A 85 11.06 15.66 5.68
N SER A 86 10.17 16.03 4.75
CA SER A 86 9.57 17.36 4.69
C SER A 86 8.06 17.32 4.77
N THR A 87 7.42 16.32 4.14
CA THR A 87 5.96 16.27 4.03
C THR A 87 5.40 14.98 4.60
N GLY A 88 4.48 15.11 5.56
CA GLY A 88 3.80 14.00 6.21
C GLY A 88 2.44 13.71 5.60
N TYR A 89 2.10 12.42 5.49
CA TYR A 89 0.78 11.94 5.11
C TYR A 89 0.28 10.89 6.10
N SER A 90 -1.01 10.96 6.42
CA SER A 90 -1.73 9.84 7.03
C SER A 90 -2.27 8.94 5.93
N VAL A 91 -2.11 7.63 6.11
CA VAL A 91 -2.60 6.59 5.22
C VAL A 91 -3.81 5.91 5.84
N THR A 92 -4.90 5.82 5.09
CA THR A 92 -6.03 4.94 5.38
C THR A 92 -6.40 4.14 4.15
N GLY A 93 -6.96 2.96 4.31
CA GLY A 93 -7.32 2.15 3.15
C GLY A 93 -7.92 0.80 3.45
N ARG A 94 -8.13 0.04 2.38
CA ARG A 94 -8.63 -1.33 2.41
C ARG A 94 -7.91 -2.17 1.36
N ALA A 95 -7.56 -3.39 1.71
CA ALA A 95 -7.14 -4.41 0.76
C ALA A 95 -8.12 -5.59 0.78
N VAL A 96 -8.32 -6.21 -0.38
CA VAL A 96 -9.21 -7.36 -0.57
C VAL A 96 -8.41 -8.46 -1.23
N LEU A 97 -8.33 -9.59 -0.53
CA LEU A 97 -7.55 -10.75 -0.93
C LEU A 97 -8.47 -11.92 -1.22
N ASP A 98 -8.36 -12.51 -2.40
CA ASP A 98 -9.07 -13.75 -2.71
C ASP A 98 -8.50 -14.92 -1.90
N VAL A 99 -9.36 -15.69 -1.22
CA VAL A 99 -8.92 -16.77 -0.32
C VAL A 99 -8.30 -17.92 -1.10
N ALA A 100 -8.88 -18.28 -2.25
CA ALA A 100 -8.47 -19.47 -3.00
C ALA A 100 -7.15 -19.25 -3.74
N THR A 101 -7.00 -18.11 -4.39
CA THR A 101 -5.86 -17.80 -5.26
C THR A 101 -4.78 -16.98 -4.55
N ARG A 102 -5.10 -16.39 -3.39
CA ARG A 102 -4.24 -15.41 -2.71
C ARG A 102 -3.90 -14.20 -3.60
N ALA A 103 -4.74 -13.91 -4.59
CA ALA A 103 -4.61 -12.73 -5.43
C ALA A 103 -5.25 -11.52 -4.75
N PHE A 104 -4.57 -10.37 -4.79
CA PHE A 104 -5.19 -9.10 -4.40
C PHE A 104 -6.21 -8.70 -5.48
N LEU A 105 -7.48 -8.63 -5.10
CA LEU A 105 -8.55 -8.16 -5.97
C LEU A 105 -8.64 -6.64 -5.98
N ASP A 106 -8.28 -6.03 -4.85
CA ASP A 106 -8.30 -4.58 -4.68
C ASP A 106 -7.33 -4.15 -3.58
N VAL A 107 -6.68 -3.00 -3.78
CA VAL A 107 -5.85 -2.33 -2.78
C VAL A 107 -6.08 -0.83 -2.96
N LEU A 108 -6.93 -0.27 -2.10
CA LEU A 108 -7.28 1.14 -2.11
C LEU A 108 -6.63 1.84 -0.93
N CYS A 109 -5.87 2.87 -1.24
CA CYS A 109 -5.19 3.72 -0.25
C CYS A 109 -5.61 5.17 -0.49
N GLN A 110 -5.88 5.88 0.60
CA GLN A 110 -6.10 7.31 0.63
C GLN A 110 -4.97 7.95 1.42
N LEU A 111 -4.44 9.04 0.88
CA LEU A 111 -3.40 9.84 1.50
C LEU A 111 -3.98 11.18 1.88
N LYS A 112 -3.92 11.50 3.16
CA LYS A 112 -4.26 12.82 3.67
C LYS A 112 -2.98 13.50 4.13
N GLN A 113 -2.61 14.60 3.48
CA GLN A 113 -1.49 15.41 3.93
C GLN A 113 -1.79 15.94 5.34
N VAL A 114 -0.85 15.74 6.26
CA VAL A 114 -0.99 16.18 7.66
C VAL A 114 -0.15 17.41 7.97
N GLY A 115 0.78 17.78 7.09
CA GLY A 115 1.60 18.99 7.20
C GLY A 115 3.09 18.72 7.06
N PRO A 116 3.93 19.75 7.29
CA PRO A 116 5.37 19.58 7.30
C PRO A 116 5.81 18.71 8.48
N VAL A 117 6.86 17.93 8.28
CA VAL A 117 7.49 17.13 9.35
C VAL A 117 8.76 17.85 9.75
N THR A 118 8.91 18.14 11.04
CA THR A 118 10.16 18.68 11.58
C THR A 118 11.19 17.54 11.63
N PRO A 119 12.41 17.73 11.11
CA PRO A 119 13.46 16.72 11.14
C PRO A 119 13.88 16.32 12.56
#